data_AF-A0A435B1P4-F1
#
_entry.id   AF-A0A435B1P4-F1
#
_cell.length_a   1.000
_cell.length_b   1.000
_cell.length_c   1.000
_cell.angle_alpha   90.00
_cell.angle_beta   90.00
_cell.angle_gamma   90.00
#
_symmetry.space_group_name_H-M   'P 1'
#
loop_
_entity.id
_entity.type
_entity.pdbx_description
1 polymer ?
#
loop_
_entity_poly.entity_id
_entity_poly.type
_entity_poly.pdbx_seq_one_letter_code
_entity_poly.pdbx_strand_id
1 'polypeptide(L)'
;MPRKMKRRKQTVEEHTHLGIRVEHYEASVEAAVNYNVYSPQSAWNSDDDDPLYRFTTRLIVAGISTYPEERAGDRYEVTIYGDNLGSGDVRATLKDVQERDEYGSPKYRSYRGRQIPIYNPPSGMGLIDKIRGEPRWTAWLRVSPRFTSDALALFGNGRSLFLAIHERKRDRARWVQSVSLQTTDPAEE
;
A
#
# COMPACT_ATOMS: atom_id res chain seq x y z
N MET A 1 44.98 -20.19 -8.37
CA MET A 1 43.85 -20.52 -7.47
C MET A 1 42.63 -19.74 -7.90
N PRO A 2 41.50 -20.37 -8.28
CA PRO A 2 40.31 -19.64 -8.73
C PRO A 2 39.54 -19.07 -7.52
N ARG A 3 39.27 -17.77 -7.55
CA ARG A 3 38.45 -17.06 -6.55
C ARG A 3 37.03 -17.65 -6.57
N LYS A 4 36.63 -18.29 -5.46
CA LYS A 4 35.23 -18.68 -5.23
C LYS A 4 34.36 -17.41 -5.25
N MET A 5 33.58 -17.23 -6.33
CA MET A 5 32.47 -16.28 -6.35
C MET A 5 31.51 -16.66 -5.21
N LYS A 6 31.41 -15.80 -4.20
CA LYS A 6 30.36 -15.90 -3.17
C LYS A 6 29.01 -15.76 -3.89
N ARG A 7 28.31 -16.87 -4.04
CA ARG A 7 26.92 -16.93 -4.50
C ARG A 7 26.12 -15.93 -3.65
N ARG A 8 25.63 -14.83 -4.24
CA ARG A 8 24.76 -13.87 -3.55
C ARG A 8 23.57 -14.68 -3.02
N LYS A 9 23.37 -14.63 -1.70
CA LYS A 9 22.23 -15.27 -1.03
C LYS A 9 20.97 -14.69 -1.68
N GLN A 10 20.19 -15.53 -2.34
CA GLN A 10 18.94 -15.11 -2.96
C GLN A 10 18.03 -14.61 -1.85
N THR A 11 17.70 -13.31 -1.85
CA THR A 11 16.81 -12.72 -0.86
C THR A 11 15.46 -13.41 -1.00
N VAL A 12 15.05 -14.13 0.04
CA VAL A 12 13.74 -14.80 0.07
C VAL A 12 12.72 -13.71 0.37
N GLU A 13 11.74 -13.57 -0.51
CA GLU A 13 10.58 -12.73 -0.25
C GLU A 13 9.62 -13.50 0.65
N GLU A 14 9.27 -12.91 1.78
CA GLU A 14 8.34 -13.47 2.76
C GLU A 14 6.98 -12.79 2.59
N HIS A 15 5.92 -13.58 2.67
CA HIS A 15 4.54 -13.10 2.61
C HIS A 15 3.85 -13.45 3.92
N THR A 16 3.14 -12.49 4.51
CA THR A 16 2.44 -12.68 5.78
C THR A 16 1.06 -12.06 5.67
N HIS A 17 0.04 -12.80 6.08
CA HIS A 17 -1.31 -12.26 6.21
C HIS A 17 -1.50 -11.81 7.66
N LEU A 18 -1.91 -10.56 7.86
CA LEU A 18 -2.12 -9.96 9.16
C LEU A 18 -3.62 -9.74 9.37
N GLY A 19 -4.15 -10.24 10.48
CA GLY A 19 -5.49 -9.90 10.97
C GLY A 19 -5.35 -8.92 12.12
N ILE A 20 -6.02 -7.76 12.04
CA ILE A 20 -5.98 -6.72 13.08
C ILE A 20 -7.43 -6.40 13.47
N ARG A 21 -7.81 -6.72 14.71
CA ARG A 21 -9.09 -6.29 15.25
C ARG A 21 -9.05 -4.79 15.50
N VAL A 22 -9.97 -4.06 14.89
CA VAL A 22 -10.07 -2.60 15.03
C VAL A 22 -10.61 -2.26 16.43
N GLU A 23 -9.93 -1.35 17.13
CA GLU A 23 -10.35 -0.86 18.44
C GLU A 23 -10.84 0.58 18.38
N HIS A 24 -10.18 1.42 17.57
CA HIS A 24 -10.61 2.80 17.34
C HIS A 24 -10.20 3.26 15.95
N TYR A 25 -10.86 4.32 15.50
CA TYR A 25 -10.51 5.01 14.27
C TYR A 25 -10.68 6.51 14.42
N GLU A 26 -9.88 7.26 13.67
CA GLU A 26 -10.01 8.70 13.49
C GLU A 26 -10.13 8.99 12.00
N ALA A 27 -11.03 9.90 11.64
CA ALA A 27 -11.24 10.29 10.26
C ALA A 27 -11.24 11.81 10.11
N SER A 28 -10.57 12.30 9.07
CA SER A 28 -10.67 13.67 8.62
C SER A 28 -10.85 13.72 7.11
N VAL A 29 -11.63 14.71 6.66
CA VAL A 29 -11.86 14.99 5.24
C VAL A 29 -11.54 16.44 4.97
N GLU A 30 -10.79 16.69 3.90
CA GLU A 30 -10.34 18.01 3.50
C GLU A 30 -10.68 18.26 2.03
N ALA A 31 -11.12 19.48 1.74
CA ALA A 31 -11.24 20.02 0.39
C ALA A 31 -10.39 21.30 0.29
N ALA A 32 -9.48 21.34 -0.68
CA ALA A 32 -8.55 22.45 -0.86
C ALA A 32 -8.32 22.76 -2.34
N VAL A 33 -7.83 23.97 -2.65
CA VAL A 33 -7.25 24.26 -3.97
C VAL A 33 -5.84 23.69 -4.02
N ASN A 34 -5.44 23.14 -5.16
CA ASN A 34 -4.09 22.65 -5.38
C ASN A 34 -3.07 23.78 -5.15
N TYR A 35 -2.27 23.64 -4.10
CA TYR A 35 -1.33 24.67 -3.66
C TYR A 35 -0.28 25.01 -4.73
N ASN A 36 -0.01 24.09 -5.65
CA ASN A 36 0.93 24.30 -6.76
C ASN A 36 0.55 25.47 -7.67
N VAL A 37 -0.73 25.87 -7.72
CA VAL A 37 -1.17 27.08 -8.44
C VAL A 37 -0.64 28.36 -7.79
N TYR A 38 -0.51 28.37 -6.46
CA TYR A 38 0.02 29.52 -5.71
C TYR A 38 1.55 29.46 -5.53
N SER A 39 2.16 28.31 -5.76
CA SER A 39 3.60 28.09 -5.63
C SER A 39 4.13 27.19 -6.75
N PRO A 40 4.10 27.65 -8.02
CA PRO A 40 4.49 26.83 -9.17
C PRO A 40 5.97 26.41 -9.13
N GLN A 41 6.80 27.19 -8.44
CA GLN A 41 8.22 26.90 -8.22
C GLN A 41 8.45 25.64 -7.36
N SER A 42 7.44 25.14 -6.66
CA SER A 42 7.49 23.91 -5.85
C SER A 42 6.78 22.72 -6.53
N ALA A 43 6.18 22.94 -7.71
CA ALA A 43 5.33 21.99 -8.42
C ALA A 43 6.12 21.01 -9.31
N TRP A 44 7.34 20.62 -8.95
CA TRP A 44 8.25 19.81 -9.77
C TRP A 44 7.71 18.42 -10.16
N ASN A 45 6.75 17.91 -9.38
CA ASN A 45 6.13 16.60 -9.60
C ASN A 45 4.66 16.72 -10.01
N SER A 46 4.21 17.91 -10.42
CA SER A 46 2.86 18.08 -10.95
C SER A 46 2.81 17.83 -12.45
N ASP A 47 1.72 17.20 -12.86
CA ASP A 47 1.37 17.01 -14.26
C ASP A 47 0.36 18.08 -14.69
N ASP A 48 0.33 18.42 -15.97
CA ASP A 48 -0.65 19.37 -16.53
C ASP A 48 -2.09 18.87 -16.35
N ASP A 49 -2.24 17.54 -16.21
CA ASP A 49 -3.52 16.86 -15.97
C ASP A 49 -3.89 16.73 -14.47
N ASP A 50 -3.11 17.31 -13.54
CA ASP A 50 -3.41 17.26 -12.11
C ASP A 50 -4.68 18.08 -11.77
N PRO A 51 -5.61 17.53 -10.96
CA PRO A 51 -6.81 18.27 -10.56
C PRO A 51 -6.51 19.57 -9.80
N LEU A 52 -7.23 20.64 -10.15
CA LEU A 52 -7.19 21.94 -9.47
C LEU A 52 -7.74 21.87 -8.04
N TYR A 53 -8.77 21.07 -7.79
CA TYR A 53 -9.34 20.88 -6.45
C TYR A 53 -8.88 19.54 -5.88
N ARG A 54 -8.34 19.60 -4.66
CA ARG A 54 -7.89 18.45 -3.87
C ARG A 54 -8.98 18.04 -2.90
N PHE A 55 -9.31 16.76 -2.92
CA PHE A 55 -10.11 16.11 -1.88
C PHE A 55 -9.26 15.01 -1.26
N THR A 56 -9.08 15.07 0.05
CA THR A 56 -8.27 14.11 0.82
C THR A 56 -9.10 13.59 1.98
N THR A 57 -9.24 12.27 2.06
CA THR A 57 -9.70 11.59 3.27
C THR A 57 -8.48 10.99 3.96
N ARG A 58 -8.27 11.31 5.23
CA ARG A 58 -7.29 10.65 6.09
C ARG A 58 -8.04 9.82 7.12
N LEU A 59 -7.74 8.53 7.14
CA LEU A 59 -8.29 7.59 8.09
C LEU A 59 -7.13 6.98 8.88
N ILE A 60 -7.16 7.08 10.20
CA ILE A 60 -6.23 6.40 11.10
C ILE A 60 -7.01 5.27 11.75
N VAL A 61 -6.59 4.04 11.53
CA VAL A 61 -7.19 2.85 12.14
C VAL A 61 -6.19 2.26 13.11
N ALA A 62 -6.60 2.05 14.34
CA ALA A 62 -5.75 1.44 15.35
C ALA A 62 -6.42 0.21 15.97
N GLY A 63 -5.60 -0.79 16.24
CA GLY A 63 -6.09 -2.09 16.65
C GLY A 63 -5.00 -3.04 17.12
N ILE A 64 -5.42 -4.25 17.45
CA ILE A 64 -4.56 -5.32 17.96
C ILE A 64 -4.55 -6.46 16.95
N SER A 65 -3.35 -6.96 16.63
CA SER A 65 -3.20 -8.12 15.78
C SER A 65 -3.84 -9.36 16.44
N THR A 66 -4.70 -10.05 15.70
CA THR A 66 -5.26 -11.37 16.05
C THR A 66 -4.51 -12.49 15.33
N TYR A 67 -3.94 -12.20 14.17
CA TYR A 67 -3.22 -13.15 13.31
C TYR A 67 -2.02 -12.47 12.62
N PRO A 68 -0.91 -13.18 12.35
CA PRO A 68 -0.62 -14.57 12.75
C PRO A 68 -0.26 -14.67 14.24
N GLU A 69 -0.19 -15.89 14.78
CA GLU A 69 0.07 -16.14 16.21
C GLU A 69 1.34 -15.45 16.71
N GLU A 70 2.39 -15.36 15.88
CA GLU A 70 3.66 -14.72 16.26
C GLU A 70 3.56 -13.18 16.39
N ARG A 71 2.46 -12.61 15.90
CA ARG A 71 2.14 -11.17 15.98
C ARG A 71 0.94 -10.89 16.88
N ALA A 72 0.23 -11.91 17.35
CA ALA A 72 -0.96 -11.72 18.17
C ALA A 72 -0.66 -10.86 19.41
N GLY A 73 -1.48 -9.83 19.64
CA GLY A 73 -1.28 -8.86 20.71
C GLY A 73 -0.42 -7.64 20.36
N ASP A 74 0.31 -7.64 19.24
CA ASP A 74 1.00 -6.43 18.75
C ASP A 74 -0.05 -5.35 18.39
N ARG A 75 0.26 -4.10 18.74
CA ARG A 75 -0.57 -2.95 18.38
C ARG A 75 -0.19 -2.42 17.00
N TYR A 76 -1.20 -2.06 16.22
CA TYR A 76 -1.03 -1.46 14.90
C TYR A 76 -1.73 -0.11 14.86
N GLU A 77 -1.08 0.86 14.21
CA GLU A 77 -1.68 2.11 13.78
C GLU A 77 -1.47 2.27 12.28
N VAL A 78 -2.57 2.28 11.54
CA VAL A 78 -2.59 2.27 10.08
C VAL A 78 -3.18 3.59 9.60
N THR A 79 -2.35 4.42 8.95
CA THR A 79 -2.84 5.64 8.28
C THR A 79 -3.13 5.34 6.82
N ILE A 80 -4.39 5.53 6.44
CA ILE A 80 -4.93 5.33 5.10
C ILE A 80 -5.25 6.70 4.51
N TYR A 81 -4.63 7.02 3.38
CA TYR A 81 -4.94 8.21 2.61
C TYR A 81 -5.80 7.85 1.40
N GLY A 82 -7.01 8.38 1.36
CA GLY A 82 -7.87 8.36 0.18
C GLY A 82 -7.81 9.72 -0.49
N ASP A 83 -6.88 9.92 -1.41
CA ASP A 83 -6.82 11.13 -2.23
C ASP A 83 -6.95 10.83 -3.72
N ASN A 84 -7.39 11.86 -4.44
CA ASN A 84 -7.63 11.82 -5.89
C ASN A 84 -6.42 12.30 -6.71
N LEU A 85 -5.27 12.56 -6.05
CA LEU A 85 -4.16 13.31 -6.64
C LEU A 85 -2.87 12.50 -6.73
N GLY A 86 -2.24 12.61 -7.90
CA GLY A 86 -1.03 11.91 -8.30
C GLY A 86 -1.31 11.05 -9.53
N SER A 87 -0.76 11.46 -10.66
CA SER A 87 -0.65 10.63 -11.88
C SER A 87 0.07 9.29 -11.63
N GLY A 88 0.75 9.13 -10.49
CA GLY A 88 1.71 8.06 -10.25
C GLY A 88 1.21 6.73 -9.66
N ASP A 89 0.15 6.64 -8.85
CA ASP A 89 -0.06 5.39 -8.07
C ASP A 89 -1.49 4.83 -8.05
N VAL A 90 -2.54 5.61 -7.73
CA VAL A 90 -3.91 5.05 -7.65
C VAL A 90 -4.55 4.88 -9.03
N ARG A 91 -4.17 5.73 -9.99
CA ARG A 91 -4.63 5.65 -11.39
C ARG A 91 -3.67 4.87 -12.28
N ALA A 92 -2.54 4.40 -11.74
CA ALA A 92 -1.54 3.67 -12.48
C ALA A 92 -2.15 2.40 -13.09
N THR A 93 -1.81 2.15 -14.34
CA THR A 93 -2.27 1.00 -15.10
C THR A 93 -1.15 -0.04 -15.22
N LEU A 94 -1.51 -1.26 -15.63
CA LEU A 94 -0.51 -2.29 -15.94
C LEU A 94 0.48 -1.86 -17.02
N LYS A 95 0.08 -0.95 -17.93
CA LYS A 95 0.95 -0.41 -18.98
C LYS A 95 2.08 0.46 -18.40
N ASP A 96 1.81 1.18 -17.31
CA ASP A 96 2.76 2.10 -16.69
C ASP A 96 3.88 1.35 -15.96
N VAL A 97 3.59 0.12 -15.52
CA VAL A 97 4.56 -0.79 -14.90
C VAL A 97 5.09 -1.84 -15.88
N GLN A 98 4.79 -1.76 -17.18
CA GLN A 98 5.37 -2.66 -18.17
C GLN A 98 6.83 -2.28 -18.42
N GLU A 99 7.72 -3.27 -18.38
CA GLU A 99 9.14 -3.07 -18.65
C GLU A 99 9.33 -2.57 -20.09
N ARG A 100 10.20 -1.57 -20.26
CA ARG A 100 10.53 -1.00 -21.57
C ARG A 100 11.99 -1.27 -21.91
N ASP A 101 12.29 -1.38 -23.19
CA ASP A 101 13.65 -1.47 -23.69
C ASP A 101 14.36 -0.11 -23.71
N GLU A 102 15.59 -0.09 -24.20
CA GLU A 102 16.42 1.12 -24.29
C GLU A 102 15.83 2.19 -25.22
N TYR A 103 14.89 1.83 -26.10
CA TYR A 103 14.18 2.74 -27.00
C TYR A 103 12.78 3.10 -26.50
N GLY A 104 12.42 2.67 -25.27
CA GLY A 104 11.12 2.95 -24.67
C GLY A 104 9.98 2.05 -25.16
N SER A 105 10.25 0.99 -25.92
CA SER A 105 9.23 0.05 -26.42
C SER A 105 8.87 -1.00 -25.37
N PRO A 106 7.58 -1.42 -25.24
CA PRO A 106 7.19 -2.39 -24.22
C PRO A 106 7.77 -3.78 -24.47
N LYS A 107 8.30 -4.41 -23.42
CA LYS A 107 8.87 -5.76 -23.49
C LYS A 107 7.81 -6.84 -23.30
N TYR A 108 8.03 -7.94 -24.01
CA TYR A 108 7.23 -9.15 -23.95
C TYR A 108 8.14 -10.37 -23.85
N ARG A 109 7.65 -11.42 -23.20
CA ARG A 109 8.23 -12.76 -23.26
C ARG A 109 7.34 -13.66 -24.11
N SER A 110 7.96 -14.51 -24.93
CA SER A 110 7.23 -15.55 -25.64
C SER A 110 6.98 -16.74 -24.72
N TYR A 111 5.73 -17.17 -24.58
CA TYR A 111 5.36 -18.36 -23.84
C TYR A 111 4.22 -19.09 -24.55
N ARG A 112 4.46 -20.35 -24.94
CA ARG A 112 3.49 -21.20 -25.67
C ARG A 112 2.87 -20.48 -26.90
N GLY A 113 3.71 -19.80 -27.68
CA GLY A 113 3.28 -19.07 -28.88
C GLY A 113 2.53 -17.75 -28.61
N ARG A 114 2.41 -17.32 -27.35
CA ARG A 114 1.79 -16.04 -26.97
C ARG A 114 2.84 -15.06 -26.50
N GLN A 115 2.63 -13.77 -26.78
CA GLN A 115 3.41 -12.68 -26.22
C GLN A 115 2.78 -12.25 -24.89
N ILE A 116 3.53 -12.38 -23.80
CA ILE A 116 3.11 -11.99 -22.45
C ILE A 116 3.91 -10.76 -22.03
N PRO A 117 3.27 -9.64 -21.67
CA PRO A 117 3.96 -8.46 -21.13
C PRO A 117 4.87 -8.81 -19.96
N ILE A 118 6.04 -8.18 -19.91
CA ILE A 118 6.92 -8.25 -18.74
C ILE A 118 6.65 -7.01 -17.89
N TYR A 119 6.28 -7.20 -16.63
CA TYR A 119 5.98 -6.10 -15.71
C TYR A 119 7.09 -5.95 -14.66
N ASN A 120 7.37 -4.71 -14.27
CA ASN A 120 8.14 -4.34 -13.10
C ASN A 120 7.18 -3.88 -11.99
N PRO A 121 6.68 -4.80 -11.14
CA PRO A 121 5.62 -4.47 -10.18
C PRO A 121 6.10 -3.47 -9.12
N PRO A 122 5.21 -2.62 -8.60
CA PRO A 122 5.53 -1.78 -7.44
C PRO A 122 5.84 -2.67 -6.22
N SER A 123 6.59 -2.11 -5.27
CA SER A 123 6.96 -2.86 -4.06
C SER A 123 5.76 -3.12 -3.14
N GLY A 124 4.72 -2.27 -3.22
CA GLY A 124 3.42 -2.39 -2.56
C GLY A 124 2.68 -1.05 -2.59
N MET A 125 1.47 -1.02 -2.04
CA MET A 125 0.62 0.19 -1.92
C MET A 125 0.91 1.03 -0.65
N GLY A 126 1.82 0.54 0.19
CA GLY A 126 2.16 1.17 1.45
C GLY A 126 3.36 0.53 2.13
N LEU A 127 3.80 1.13 3.23
CA LEU A 127 4.92 0.67 4.06
C LEU A 127 4.40 0.23 5.43
N ILE A 128 5.12 -0.73 6.04
CA ILE A 128 4.90 -1.17 7.41
C ILE A 128 6.22 -1.08 8.17
N ASP A 129 6.22 -0.34 9.27
CA ASP A 129 7.39 -0.13 10.12
C ASP A 129 7.14 -0.58 11.55
N LYS A 130 8.16 -1.20 12.16
CA LYS A 130 8.15 -1.54 13.59
C LYS A 130 8.66 -0.35 14.39
N ILE A 131 7.92 0.07 15.41
CA ILE A 131 8.45 1.00 16.40
C ILE A 131 9.46 0.26 17.28
N ARG A 132 10.71 0.73 17.27
CA ARG A 132 11.81 0.07 17.97
C ARG A 132 11.58 0.10 19.48
N GLY A 133 11.63 -1.07 20.11
CA GLY A 133 11.50 -1.21 21.57
C GLY A 133 10.07 -1.34 22.08
N GLU A 134 9.06 -1.29 21.20
CA GLU A 134 7.65 -1.40 21.57
C GLU A 134 6.99 -2.55 20.81
N PRO A 135 5.96 -3.21 21.37
CA PRO A 135 5.09 -4.13 20.63
C PRO A 135 4.11 -3.35 19.72
N ARG A 136 4.62 -2.37 18.97
CA ARG A 136 3.83 -1.47 18.13
C ARG A 136 4.36 -1.38 16.71
N TRP A 137 3.45 -1.28 15.76
CA TRP A 137 3.71 -1.14 14.34
C TRP A 137 2.93 0.05 13.79
N THR A 138 3.50 0.68 12.78
CA THR A 138 2.86 1.74 12.01
C THR A 138 2.81 1.34 10.56
N ALA A 139 1.69 1.58 9.89
CA ALA A 139 1.58 1.39 8.46
C ALA A 139 1.00 2.62 7.80
N TRP A 140 1.46 2.93 6.60
CA TRP A 140 0.91 4.00 5.78
C TRP A 140 0.63 3.47 4.39
N LEU A 141 -0.55 3.75 3.87
CA LEU A 141 -0.93 3.35 2.52
C LEU A 141 -1.81 4.39 1.84
N ARG A 142 -1.77 4.39 0.51
CA ARG A 142 -2.67 5.16 -0.33
C ARG A 142 -3.67 4.23 -0.98
N VAL A 143 -4.93 4.64 -1.00
CA VAL A 143 -6.04 3.87 -1.55
C VAL A 143 -6.95 4.79 -2.36
N SER A 144 -7.86 4.20 -3.12
CA SER A 144 -8.90 4.99 -3.78
C SER A 144 -9.82 5.68 -2.74
N PRO A 145 -10.30 6.90 -3.01
CA PRO A 145 -11.27 7.54 -2.11
C PRO A 145 -12.59 6.77 -1.97
N ARG A 146 -12.92 5.90 -2.93
CA ARG A 146 -14.05 4.97 -2.81
C ARG A 146 -13.82 3.98 -1.67
N PHE A 147 -12.62 3.40 -1.57
CA PHE A 147 -12.28 2.51 -0.46
C PHE A 147 -12.46 3.21 0.90
N THR A 148 -11.98 4.45 1.05
CA THR A 148 -12.16 5.18 2.31
C THR A 148 -13.63 5.50 2.61
N SER A 149 -14.43 5.78 1.58
CA SER A 149 -15.87 6.03 1.74
C SER A 149 -16.60 4.77 2.23
N ASP A 150 -16.31 3.62 1.60
CA ASP A 150 -16.87 2.32 1.97
C ASP A 150 -16.40 1.90 3.38
N ALA A 151 -15.14 2.17 3.73
CA ALA A 151 -14.61 1.92 5.07
C ALA A 151 -15.32 2.76 6.14
N LEU A 152 -15.54 4.05 5.89
CA LEU A 152 -16.30 4.93 6.79
C LEU A 152 -17.74 4.43 6.99
N ALA A 153 -18.40 3.94 5.92
CA ALA A 153 -19.72 3.33 6.04
C ALA A 153 -19.71 2.06 6.92
N LEU A 154 -18.66 1.24 6.81
CA LEU A 154 -18.48 0.08 7.68
C LEU A 154 -18.24 0.49 9.14
N PHE A 155 -17.39 1.49 9.41
CA PHE A 155 -17.17 1.95 10.78
C PHE A 155 -18.43 2.46 11.48
N GLY A 156 -19.39 2.99 10.71
CA GLY A 156 -20.68 3.46 11.23
C GLY A 156 -21.69 2.35 11.59
N ASN A 157 -21.43 1.07 11.25
CA ASN A 157 -22.41 0.00 11.38
C ASN A 157 -22.50 -0.62 12.80
N GLY A 158 -21.61 -0.23 13.72
CA GLY A 158 -21.58 -0.70 15.11
C GLY A 158 -21.13 -2.16 15.31
N ARG A 159 -20.67 -2.85 14.26
CA ARG A 159 -20.10 -4.20 14.35
C ARG A 159 -18.61 -4.14 14.65
N SER A 160 -18.09 -5.24 15.19
CA SER A 160 -16.65 -5.47 15.23
C SER A 160 -16.11 -5.55 13.80
N LEU A 161 -14.97 -4.89 13.58
CA LEU A 161 -14.29 -4.85 12.29
C LEU A 161 -12.86 -5.35 12.44
N PHE A 162 -12.37 -5.94 11.35
CA PHE A 162 -11.03 -6.46 11.24
C PHE A 162 -10.39 -5.90 9.98
N LEU A 163 -9.17 -5.42 10.12
CA LEU A 163 -8.33 -5.01 9.02
C LEU A 163 -7.43 -6.19 8.65
N ALA A 164 -7.58 -6.70 7.44
CA ALA A 164 -6.71 -7.72 6.89
C ALA A 164 -5.65 -7.06 6.00
N ILE A 165 -4.36 -7.28 6.30
CA ILE A 165 -3.23 -6.76 5.53
C ILE A 165 -2.41 -7.92 4.98
N HIS A 166 -2.19 -7.94 3.68
CA HIS A 166 -1.17 -8.81 3.11
C HIS A 166 0.17 -8.06 3.08
N GLU A 167 1.08 -8.48 3.95
CA GLU A 167 2.44 -7.97 4.02
C GLU A 167 3.34 -8.75 3.05
N ARG A 168 4.18 -8.03 2.31
CA ARG A 168 5.37 -8.57 1.63
C ARG A 168 6.61 -7.99 2.30
N LYS A 169 7.56 -8.85 2.64
CA LYS A 169 8.84 -8.48 3.22
C LYS A 169 9.98 -8.90 2.32
N ARG A 170 10.91 -7.98 2.12
CA ARG A 170 12.20 -8.22 1.46
C ARG A 170 13.28 -7.49 2.22
N ASP A 171 14.31 -8.24 2.61
CA ASP A 171 15.38 -7.75 3.48
C ASP A 171 14.81 -7.19 4.80
N ARG A 172 14.95 -5.87 5.01
CA ARG A 172 14.43 -5.16 6.21
C ARG A 172 13.16 -4.39 5.95
N ALA A 173 12.75 -4.23 4.70
CA ALA A 173 11.58 -3.46 4.32
C ALA A 173 10.34 -4.36 4.23
N ARG A 174 9.21 -3.79 4.61
CA ARG A 174 7.90 -4.43 4.60
C ARG A 174 6.92 -3.51 3.89
N TRP A 175 6.15 -4.08 2.98
CA TRP A 175 5.16 -3.36 2.20
C TRP A 175 3.79 -4.00 2.34
N VAL A 176 2.77 -3.15 2.27
CA VAL A 176 1.38 -3.57 2.12
C VAL A 176 1.16 -3.95 0.66
N GLN A 177 0.79 -5.20 0.38
CA GLN A 177 0.38 -5.67 -0.95
C GLN A 177 -1.12 -5.51 -1.17
N SER A 178 -1.91 -5.77 -0.14
CA SER A 178 -3.34 -5.55 -0.13
C SER A 178 -3.82 -5.19 1.27
N VAL A 179 -4.95 -4.51 1.31
CA VAL A 179 -5.68 -4.18 2.52
C VAL A 179 -7.16 -4.48 2.30
N SER A 180 -7.84 -4.97 3.31
CA SER A 180 -9.30 -5.06 3.32
C SER A 180 -9.84 -4.80 4.72
N LEU A 181 -11.06 -4.29 4.79
CA LEU A 181 -11.80 -4.09 6.03
C LEU A 181 -13.01 -5.02 6.00
N GLN A 182 -13.14 -5.86 7.01
CA GLN A 182 -14.08 -6.97 7.04
C GLN A 182 -14.79 -7.02 8.39
N THR A 183 -15.93 -7.71 8.46
CA THR A 183 -16.68 -7.94 9.72
C THR A 183 -16.39 -9.30 10.34
N THR A 184 -15.64 -10.15 9.64
CA THR A 184 -15.22 -11.48 10.09
C THR A 184 -13.74 -11.43 10.41
N ASP A 185 -13.29 -12.20 11.42
CA ASP A 185 -11.87 -12.28 11.74
C ASP A 185 -11.13 -13.02 10.61
N PRO A 186 -10.06 -12.45 10.01
CA PRO A 186 -9.27 -13.12 8.98
C PRO A 186 -8.63 -14.43 9.45
N ALA A 187 -8.57 -14.69 10.75
CA ALA A 187 -8.13 -15.98 11.30
C ALA A 187 -9.16 -17.12 11.13
N GLU A 188 -10.43 -16.80 10.88
CA GLU A 188 -11.53 -17.76 10.73
C GLU A 188 -11.85 -18.13 9.27
N GLU A 189 -11.23 -17.45 8.29
CA GLU A 189 -11.32 -17.74 6.85
C GLU A 189 -10.31 -18.82 6.41
#